data_AF-A0A2E3U8F3-F1
#
_entry.id   AF-A0A2E3U8F3-F1
#
_cell.length_a   1.000
_cell.length_b   1.000
_cell.length_c   1.000
_cell.angle_alpha   90.00
_cell.angle_beta   90.00
_cell.angle_gamma   90.00
#
_symmetry.space_group_name_H-M   'P 1'
#
loop_
_entity.id
_entity.type
_entity.pdbx_description
1 polymer ?
#
loop_
_entity_poly.entity_id
_entity_poly.type
_entity_poly.pdbx_seq_one_letter_code
_entity_poly.pdbx_strand_id
1 'polypeptide(L)'
;MKTSHGEKYLNWLRIGASSVIISLSLILSPAALACETPTGDDVDTLVDGIMLNLRGCYGEDNDSSELTLWVRQQLNDAEVPAGGELAESHLQAMEAIIQRLVNAVTSEAIVLENANLAGAPAVRAVAERVSHEAPSNTTDALRTARGSDGGWVIMLDEDSYGPRVNNVPLMRPLEVLLEPNCQAQAASDGCRQATESLEQLLRVANLMQEVNQRADRTLGVNLLVFQRNDIMWDLYTNDARVQYPWEMLLNGHRYQRNLRQLEHDTGQQMSLADRIPPDHQIILLHPAIGMEYVDEASDGSRFEPAVVMEWIGFNRWSYQGSGTDVRMVRPLGVSLITTFSDRDGSKNVGHGLALHWNNNLSTGLSWRSGGEVGVFISIGLADRFSSEQGRLDKIKGWFGR
;
A
#
# COMPACT_ATOMS: atom_id res chain seq x y z
N MET A 1 -46.34 -7.54 -41.04
CA MET A 1 -46.44 -8.71 -41.95
C MET A 1 -45.30 -9.65 -41.52
N LYS A 2 -45.40 -10.75 -40.77
CA LYS A 2 -46.42 -11.70 -40.26
C LYS A 2 -46.04 -11.97 -38.77
N THR A 3 -46.92 -11.88 -37.74
CA THR A 3 -47.84 -12.91 -37.16
C THR A 3 -47.20 -14.31 -37.02
N SER A 4 -47.30 -15.08 -35.94
CA SER A 4 -48.04 -15.05 -34.67
C SER A 4 -47.61 -16.24 -33.80
N HIS A 5 -47.78 -16.14 -32.48
CA HIS A 5 -48.19 -17.17 -31.48
C HIS A 5 -47.59 -16.72 -30.13
N GLY A 6 -48.31 -16.38 -29.07
CA GLY A 6 -49.72 -16.53 -28.74
C GLY A 6 -49.86 -17.38 -27.48
N GLU A 7 -49.93 -16.77 -26.30
CA GLU A 7 -50.61 -17.24 -25.07
C GLU A 7 -50.47 -16.14 -23.98
N LYS A 8 -51.54 -15.37 -23.68
CA LYS A 8 -52.50 -15.56 -22.57
C LYS A 8 -51.77 -15.59 -21.21
N TYR A 9 -51.88 -14.59 -20.33
CA TYR A 9 -53.08 -14.27 -19.56
C TYR A 9 -53.12 -12.80 -19.10
N LEU A 10 -54.34 -12.26 -19.07
CA LEU A 10 -54.72 -10.94 -18.60
C LEU A 10 -55.50 -11.10 -17.28
N ASN A 11 -55.57 -10.01 -16.52
CA ASN A 11 -56.71 -9.55 -15.71
C ASN A 11 -56.84 -10.05 -14.24
N TRP A 12 -56.64 -9.19 -13.22
CA TRP A 12 -57.68 -8.28 -12.68
C TRP A 12 -57.17 -7.34 -11.57
N LEU A 13 -57.73 -6.13 -11.55
CA LEU A 13 -57.59 -5.06 -10.57
C LEU A 13 -58.77 -5.08 -9.58
N ARG A 14 -58.46 -4.81 -8.29
CA ARG A 14 -59.25 -4.12 -7.22
C ARG A 14 -60.70 -4.55 -6.89
N ILE A 15 -60.94 -4.76 -5.60
CA ILE A 15 -61.92 -4.10 -4.67
C ILE A 15 -61.84 -4.93 -3.36
N GLY A 16 -61.49 -4.37 -2.21
CA GLY A 16 -62.42 -3.69 -1.31
C GLY A 16 -61.90 -3.69 0.13
N ALA A 17 -62.21 -2.62 0.85
CA ALA A 17 -61.69 -2.30 2.17
C ALA A 17 -62.36 -3.07 3.32
N SER A 18 -61.64 -3.07 4.45
CA SER A 18 -62.11 -3.13 5.83
C SER A 18 -62.53 -4.49 6.40
N SER A 19 -61.70 -5.03 7.29
CA SER A 19 -62.11 -5.43 8.65
C SER A 19 -60.88 -5.62 9.53
N VAL A 20 -60.81 -4.79 10.57
CA VAL A 20 -59.89 -4.91 11.70
C VAL A 20 -60.21 -6.20 12.44
N ILE A 21 -59.27 -7.15 12.44
CA ILE A 21 -59.14 -8.12 13.52
C ILE A 21 -57.72 -7.97 14.06
N ILE A 22 -57.69 -7.55 15.32
CA ILE A 22 -56.53 -7.51 16.19
C ILE A 22 -55.91 -8.90 16.20
N SER A 23 -54.77 -9.04 15.55
CA SER A 23 -53.80 -10.09 15.84
C SER A 23 -52.51 -9.37 16.08
N LEU A 24 -52.26 -9.14 17.37
CA LEU A 24 -51.00 -8.69 17.94
C LEU A 24 -49.99 -9.84 17.75
N SER A 25 -49.70 -10.18 16.50
CA SER A 25 -48.59 -11.04 16.14
C SER A 25 -47.37 -10.15 16.19
N LEU A 26 -46.53 -10.38 17.19
CA LEU A 26 -45.19 -9.85 17.33
C LEU A 26 -44.48 -9.77 15.97
N ILE A 27 -44.52 -8.60 15.34
CA ILE A 27 -43.44 -8.14 14.47
C ILE A 27 -42.37 -7.64 15.44
N LEU A 28 -41.76 -8.57 16.17
CA LEU A 28 -40.37 -8.37 16.57
C LEU A 28 -39.63 -8.41 15.24
N SER A 29 -39.18 -7.25 14.78
CA SER A 29 -38.12 -7.21 13.80
C SER A 29 -37.01 -8.16 14.30
N PRO A 30 -36.36 -8.96 13.44
CA PRO A 30 -35.21 -9.76 13.87
C PRO A 30 -34.09 -8.90 14.49
N ALA A 31 -34.13 -7.57 14.30
CA ALA A 31 -33.26 -6.61 14.97
C ALA A 31 -33.57 -6.41 16.48
N ALA A 32 -34.81 -6.66 16.94
CA ALA A 32 -35.19 -6.45 18.34
C ALA A 32 -34.80 -7.63 19.26
N LEU A 33 -34.42 -8.77 18.69
CA LEU A 33 -33.90 -9.94 19.41
C LEU A 33 -32.37 -10.00 19.41
N ALA A 34 -31.69 -9.04 18.79
CA ALA A 34 -30.30 -9.27 18.41
C ALA A 34 -29.39 -9.46 19.62
N CYS A 35 -29.53 -8.66 20.69
CA CYS A 35 -28.54 -8.64 21.77
C CYS A 35 -29.23 -8.55 23.12
N GLU A 36 -29.55 -9.70 23.72
CA GLU A 36 -29.88 -9.77 25.15
C GLU A 36 -28.57 -9.79 25.94
N THR A 37 -28.52 -9.05 27.06
CA THR A 37 -27.41 -9.17 28.01
C THR A 37 -27.27 -10.63 28.41
N PRO A 38 -26.07 -11.23 28.37
CA PRO A 38 -25.82 -12.58 28.85
C PRO A 38 -26.38 -12.74 30.26
N THR A 39 -27.39 -13.57 30.42
CA THR A 39 -27.94 -13.94 31.74
C THR A 39 -27.47 -15.34 32.07
N GLY A 40 -26.81 -15.50 33.22
CA GLY A 40 -26.35 -16.80 33.72
C GLY A 40 -26.23 -16.75 35.24
N ASP A 41 -26.53 -17.86 35.90
CA ASP A 41 -26.42 -17.99 37.35
C ASP A 41 -24.98 -18.34 37.79
N ASP A 42 -24.11 -18.69 36.83
CA ASP A 42 -22.70 -19.00 37.03
C ASP A 42 -21.81 -18.32 35.99
N VAL A 43 -20.50 -18.31 36.25
CA VAL A 43 -19.51 -17.61 35.42
C VAL A 43 -19.36 -18.26 34.05
N ASP A 44 -19.46 -19.59 33.96
CA ASP A 44 -19.30 -20.32 32.70
C ASP A 44 -20.44 -19.99 31.73
N THR A 45 -21.69 -19.98 32.21
CA THR A 45 -22.86 -19.60 31.40
C THR A 45 -22.82 -18.13 31.00
N LEU A 46 -22.29 -17.26 31.86
CA LEU A 46 -22.10 -15.84 31.53
C LEU A 46 -21.01 -15.65 30.47
N VAL A 47 -19.87 -16.35 30.59
CA VAL A 47 -18.79 -16.30 29.59
C VAL A 47 -19.22 -16.93 28.27
N ASP A 48 -19.90 -18.08 28.29
CA ASP A 48 -20.45 -18.71 27.11
C ASP A 48 -21.50 -17.81 26.44
N GLY A 49 -22.34 -17.14 27.23
CA GLY A 49 -23.30 -16.16 26.74
C GLY A 49 -22.62 -14.95 26.10
N ILE A 50 -21.57 -14.41 26.73
CA ILE A 50 -20.73 -13.37 26.12
C ILE A 50 -20.13 -13.89 24.80
N MET A 51 -19.55 -15.09 24.77
CA MET A 51 -18.90 -15.68 23.60
C MET A 51 -19.87 -16.00 22.46
N LEU A 52 -21.10 -16.42 22.79
CA LEU A 52 -22.18 -16.63 21.84
C LEU A 52 -22.68 -15.30 21.26
N ASN A 53 -22.88 -14.29 22.12
CA ASN A 53 -23.33 -12.97 21.69
C ASN A 53 -22.22 -12.19 20.98
N LEU A 54 -20.94 -12.46 21.25
CA LEU A 54 -19.81 -11.90 20.51
C LEU A 54 -19.90 -12.22 19.01
N ARG A 55 -20.58 -13.31 18.61
CA ARG A 55 -20.91 -13.60 17.21
C ARG A 55 -22.19 -12.87 16.81
N GLY A 56 -22.06 -11.59 16.46
CA GLY A 56 -23.12 -10.82 15.82
C GLY A 56 -23.52 -9.52 16.52
N CYS A 57 -23.16 -9.32 17.81
CA CYS A 57 -23.72 -8.20 18.61
C CYS A 57 -22.75 -7.12 19.06
N TYR A 58 -21.45 -7.41 19.15
CA TYR A 58 -20.50 -6.49 19.77
C TYR A 58 -19.41 -6.17 18.74
N GLY A 59 -19.58 -5.05 18.03
CA GLY A 59 -18.70 -4.62 16.93
C GLY A 59 -19.06 -5.17 15.53
N GLU A 60 -19.98 -6.13 15.41
CA GLU A 60 -20.44 -6.70 14.12
C GLU A 60 -21.76 -6.07 13.63
N ASP A 61 -22.22 -6.44 12.43
CA ASP A 61 -23.28 -5.76 11.66
C ASP A 61 -24.57 -5.43 12.44
N ASN A 62 -24.92 -6.21 13.48
CA ASN A 62 -26.13 -5.96 14.28
C ASN A 62 -25.91 -5.07 15.53
N ASP A 63 -24.68 -4.68 15.84
CA ASP A 63 -24.39 -3.74 16.93
C ASP A 63 -24.86 -2.33 16.54
N SER A 64 -25.84 -1.83 17.29
CA SER A 64 -26.45 -0.51 17.11
C SER A 64 -26.02 0.53 18.15
N SER A 65 -24.97 0.24 18.92
CA SER A 65 -24.42 1.20 19.85
C SER A 65 -23.91 2.46 19.15
N GLU A 66 -24.02 3.60 19.82
CA GLU A 66 -23.58 4.90 19.27
C GLU A 66 -22.12 4.85 18.81
N LEU A 67 -21.25 4.18 19.56
CA LEU A 67 -19.85 4.03 19.23
C LEU A 67 -19.66 3.23 17.93
N THR A 68 -20.32 2.08 17.78
CA THR A 68 -20.23 1.25 16.58
C THR A 68 -20.77 1.97 15.36
N LEU A 69 -21.93 2.63 15.48
CA LEU A 69 -22.51 3.42 14.39
C LEU A 69 -21.59 4.57 13.98
N TRP A 70 -20.98 5.26 14.95
CA TRP A 70 -20.03 6.32 14.69
C TRP A 70 -18.77 5.81 13.99
N VAL A 71 -18.15 4.71 14.47
CA VAL A 71 -16.96 4.12 13.85
C VAL A 71 -17.27 3.70 12.41
N ARG A 72 -18.40 3.02 12.17
CA ARG A 72 -18.81 2.63 10.82
C ARG A 72 -19.05 3.83 9.92
N GLN A 73 -19.71 4.86 10.44
CA GLN A 73 -19.91 6.09 9.70
C GLN A 73 -18.57 6.71 9.32
N GLN A 74 -17.62 6.82 10.25
CA GLN A 74 -16.28 7.32 9.94
C GLN A 74 -15.52 6.43 8.96
N LEU A 75 -15.61 5.10 9.06
CA LEU A 75 -14.99 4.17 8.11
C LEU A 75 -15.61 4.27 6.71
N ASN A 76 -16.92 4.52 6.62
CA ASN A 76 -17.63 4.72 5.35
C ASN A 76 -17.34 6.11 4.76
N ASP A 77 -17.31 7.15 5.59
CA ASP A 77 -16.92 8.50 5.18
C ASP A 77 -15.45 8.56 4.74
N ALA A 78 -14.61 7.72 5.36
CA ALA A 78 -13.22 7.52 4.99
C ALA A 78 -13.05 6.54 3.83
N GLU A 79 -14.10 5.90 3.32
CA GLU A 79 -13.95 4.82 2.33
C GLU A 79 -13.10 5.30 1.15
N VAL A 80 -11.98 4.59 0.92
CA VAL A 80 -11.07 4.92 -0.18
C VAL A 80 -11.86 4.77 -1.47
N PRO A 81 -11.98 5.83 -2.28
CA PRO A 81 -12.66 5.75 -3.55
C PRO A 81 -12.11 4.55 -4.32
N ALA A 82 -12.95 3.81 -5.04
CA ALA A 82 -12.52 2.66 -5.84
C ALA A 82 -11.36 2.99 -6.82
N GLY A 83 -11.04 4.28 -7.02
CA GLY A 83 -9.90 4.81 -7.76
C GLY A 83 -8.56 4.91 -7.01
N GLY A 84 -8.44 4.49 -5.74
CA GLY A 84 -7.13 4.18 -5.14
C GLY A 84 -6.36 5.32 -4.47
N GLU A 85 -6.97 6.48 -4.21
CA GLU A 85 -6.29 7.53 -3.44
C GLU A 85 -6.51 7.38 -1.94
N LEU A 86 -5.44 7.06 -1.20
CA LEU A 86 -5.35 7.36 0.22
C LEU A 86 -5.28 8.88 0.38
N ALA A 87 -6.43 9.54 0.45
CA ALA A 87 -6.48 10.94 0.83
C ALA A 87 -5.90 11.10 2.26
N GLU A 88 -5.19 12.19 2.53
CA GLU A 88 -4.70 12.53 3.88
C GLU A 88 -5.84 12.49 4.92
N SER A 89 -7.06 12.80 4.48
CA SER A 89 -8.28 12.66 5.28
C SER A 89 -8.59 11.24 5.73
N HIS A 90 -8.17 10.21 4.99
CA HIS A 90 -8.34 8.81 5.39
C HIS A 90 -7.45 8.47 6.60
N LEU A 91 -6.16 8.84 6.54
CA LEU A 91 -5.24 8.63 7.66
C LEU A 91 -5.69 9.41 8.90
N GLN A 92 -6.14 10.65 8.71
CA GLN A 92 -6.71 11.47 9.79
C GLN A 92 -8.00 10.86 10.37
N ALA A 93 -8.88 10.30 9.52
CA ALA A 93 -10.09 9.62 9.98
C ALA A 93 -9.75 8.34 10.76
N MET A 94 -8.80 7.53 10.26
CA MET A 94 -8.33 6.34 10.98
C MET A 94 -7.72 6.70 12.33
N GLU A 95 -6.88 7.74 12.38
CA GLU A 95 -6.30 8.26 13.61
C GLU A 95 -7.39 8.74 14.58
N ALA A 96 -8.37 9.52 14.10
CA ALA A 96 -9.48 10.01 14.90
C ALA A 96 -10.35 8.87 15.46
N ILE A 97 -10.61 7.83 14.66
CA ILE A 97 -11.31 6.62 15.08
C ILE A 97 -10.56 5.95 16.23
N ILE A 98 -9.26 5.71 16.04
CA ILE A 98 -8.46 5.00 17.03
C ILE A 98 -8.31 5.81 18.31
N GLN A 99 -8.05 7.12 18.23
CA GLN A 99 -8.02 7.99 19.40
C GLN A 99 -9.34 7.96 20.17
N ARG A 100 -10.50 7.97 19.47
CA ARG A 100 -11.80 7.87 20.15
C ARG A 100 -12.00 6.52 20.82
N LEU A 101 -11.59 5.42 20.18
CA LEU A 101 -11.66 4.07 20.77
C LEU A 101 -10.77 3.95 22.00
N VAL A 102 -9.55 4.48 21.96
CA VAL A 102 -8.65 4.54 23.13
C VAL A 102 -9.26 5.37 24.25
N ASN A 103 -9.86 6.52 23.94
CA ASN A 103 -10.50 7.37 24.94
C ASN A 103 -11.70 6.67 25.59
N ALA A 104 -12.52 5.96 24.82
CA ALA A 104 -13.66 5.20 25.33
C ALA A 104 -13.21 4.09 26.29
N VAL A 105 -12.20 3.31 25.91
CA VAL A 105 -11.62 2.27 26.78
C VAL A 105 -11.03 2.87 28.06
N THR A 106 -10.32 3.98 27.93
CA THR A 106 -9.70 4.67 29.07
C THR A 106 -10.76 5.24 30.03
N SER A 107 -11.84 5.83 29.50
CA SER A 107 -12.91 6.36 30.33
C SER A 107 -13.64 5.27 31.10
N GLU A 108 -13.94 4.14 30.45
CA GLU A 108 -14.59 3.00 31.12
C GLU A 108 -13.70 2.36 32.19
N ALA A 109 -12.39 2.27 31.92
CA ALA A 109 -11.44 1.80 32.93
C ALA A 109 -11.42 2.69 34.18
N ILE A 110 -11.47 4.02 34.01
CA ILE A 110 -11.52 4.98 35.12
C ILE A 110 -12.83 4.86 35.90
N VAL A 111 -13.97 4.66 35.21
CA VAL A 111 -15.28 4.48 35.87
C VAL A 111 -15.27 3.24 36.76
N LEU A 112 -14.75 2.12 36.24
CA LEU A 112 -14.61 0.88 36.99
C LEU A 112 -13.68 1.00 38.20
N GLU A 113 -12.54 1.68 38.02
CA GLU A 113 -11.58 1.91 39.09
C GLU A 113 -12.19 2.75 40.21
N ASN A 114 -12.87 3.85 39.88
CA ASN A 114 -13.51 4.74 40.85
C ASN A 114 -14.66 4.05 41.60
N ALA A 115 -15.35 3.11 40.96
CA ALA A 115 -16.40 2.32 41.58
C ALA A 115 -15.87 1.18 42.48
N ASN A 116 -14.54 0.96 42.51
CA ASN A 116 -13.88 -0.11 43.26
C ASN A 116 -14.49 -1.50 42.97
N LEU A 117 -14.84 -1.71 41.70
CA LEU A 117 -15.50 -2.93 41.26
C LEU A 117 -14.49 -4.05 41.07
N ALA A 118 -14.94 -5.27 41.33
CA ALA A 118 -14.17 -6.46 41.03
C ALA A 118 -13.90 -6.52 39.52
N GLY A 119 -12.63 -6.65 39.13
CA GLY A 119 -12.19 -6.63 37.73
C GLY A 119 -11.59 -5.31 37.23
N ALA A 120 -11.69 -4.21 38.00
CA ALA A 120 -11.09 -2.93 37.61
C ALA A 120 -9.59 -3.00 37.25
N PRO A 121 -8.73 -3.76 37.97
CA PRO A 121 -7.32 -3.91 37.58
C PRO A 121 -7.12 -4.61 36.22
N ALA A 122 -7.97 -5.58 35.89
CA ALA A 122 -7.89 -6.28 34.61
C ALA A 122 -8.31 -5.37 33.45
N VAL A 123 -9.38 -4.59 33.64
CA VAL A 123 -9.81 -3.60 32.66
C VAL A 123 -8.78 -2.49 32.47
N ARG A 124 -8.16 -2.02 33.56
CA ARG A 124 -7.05 -1.06 33.48
C ARG A 124 -5.89 -1.61 32.65
N ALA A 125 -5.48 -2.86 32.88
CA ALA A 125 -4.40 -3.46 32.11
C ALA A 125 -4.73 -3.55 30.61
N VAL A 126 -5.98 -3.86 30.26
CA VAL A 126 -6.45 -3.83 28.86
C VAL A 126 -6.41 -2.41 28.31
N ALA A 127 -6.90 -1.42 29.07
CA ALA A 127 -6.92 -0.04 28.65
C ALA A 127 -5.50 0.53 28.43
N GLU A 128 -4.59 0.24 29.35
CA GLU A 128 -3.19 0.61 29.25
C GLU A 128 -2.55 -0.05 28.03
N ARG A 129 -2.79 -1.34 27.81
CA ARG A 129 -2.26 -2.06 26.64
C ARG A 129 -2.82 -1.53 25.32
N VAL A 130 -4.13 -1.34 25.23
CA VAL A 130 -4.80 -0.75 24.05
C VAL A 130 -4.28 0.66 23.79
N SER A 131 -4.08 1.47 24.82
CA SER A 131 -3.51 2.82 24.67
C SER A 131 -2.06 2.81 24.20
N HIS A 132 -1.29 1.77 24.57
CA HIS A 132 0.10 1.61 24.20
C HIS A 132 0.28 0.99 22.80
N GLU A 133 -0.62 0.09 22.41
CA GLU A 133 -0.64 -0.57 21.09
C GLU A 133 -1.39 0.25 20.03
N ALA A 134 -2.25 1.20 20.44
CA ALA A 134 -2.84 2.17 19.53
C ALA A 134 -1.72 2.91 18.78
N PRO A 135 -1.89 3.16 17.47
CA PRO A 135 -0.82 3.54 16.57
C PRO A 135 -0.49 5.02 16.73
N SER A 136 0.15 5.38 17.85
CA SER A 136 1.02 6.53 17.87
C SER A 136 2.44 6.17 17.38
N ASN A 137 2.78 4.87 17.24
CA ASN A 137 4.09 4.37 16.82
C ASN A 137 4.01 2.99 16.10
N THR A 138 3.54 2.95 14.86
CA THR A 138 3.36 1.71 14.07
C THR A 138 4.65 1.00 13.64
N THR A 139 5.84 1.54 13.91
CA THR A 139 7.11 0.93 13.46
C THR A 139 7.77 0.00 14.48
N ASP A 140 7.48 0.12 15.79
CA ASP A 140 8.16 -0.65 16.85
C ASP A 140 7.25 -1.65 17.59
N ALA A 141 5.93 -1.48 17.54
CA ALA A 141 4.98 -2.33 18.28
C ALA A 141 4.96 -3.79 17.81
N LEU A 142 5.24 -4.05 16.53
CA LEU A 142 5.26 -5.41 15.95
C LEU A 142 6.44 -6.28 16.43
N ARG A 143 7.48 -5.70 17.07
CA ARG A 143 8.63 -6.47 17.58
C ARG A 143 8.55 -6.88 19.05
N THR A 144 7.65 -6.30 19.84
CA THR A 144 7.77 -6.36 21.31
C THR A 144 6.63 -7.11 22.03
N ALA A 145 5.62 -7.60 21.32
CA ALA A 145 4.41 -8.19 21.92
C ALA A 145 4.54 -9.66 22.42
N ARG A 146 5.74 -10.13 22.82
CA ARG A 146 5.96 -11.55 23.20
C ARG A 146 6.36 -11.82 24.66
N GLY A 147 6.01 -10.95 25.60
CA GLY A 147 6.24 -11.26 27.02
C GLY A 147 5.50 -10.36 27.98
N SER A 148 4.30 -10.73 28.40
CA SER A 148 3.80 -10.37 29.74
C SER A 148 2.67 -11.30 30.14
N ASP A 149 2.78 -11.83 31.35
CA ASP A 149 1.94 -12.88 31.94
C ASP A 149 0.63 -12.32 32.52
N GLY A 150 0.01 -11.36 31.81
CA GLY A 150 -1.16 -10.62 32.23
C GLY A 150 -2.37 -10.83 31.33
N GLY A 151 -3.14 -11.90 31.58
CA GLY A 151 -4.60 -11.86 31.46
C GLY A 151 -5.29 -11.90 30.09
N TRP A 152 -4.61 -11.82 28.94
CA TRP A 152 -5.22 -11.99 27.61
C TRP A 152 -4.22 -12.61 26.62
N VAL A 153 -4.64 -13.61 25.84
CA VAL A 153 -3.83 -14.22 24.77
C VAL A 153 -4.22 -13.60 23.44
N ILE A 154 -3.29 -12.91 22.78
CA ILE A 154 -3.44 -12.51 21.38
C ILE A 154 -3.03 -13.72 20.54
N MET A 155 -3.99 -14.37 19.88
CA MET A 155 -3.67 -15.41 18.90
C MET A 155 -3.41 -14.76 17.54
N LEU A 156 -2.17 -14.34 17.32
CA LEU A 156 -1.67 -14.03 15.98
C LEU A 156 -1.17 -15.34 15.37
N ASP A 157 -2.04 -16.08 14.70
CA ASP A 157 -1.60 -17.23 13.90
C ASP A 157 -1.10 -16.70 12.55
N GLU A 158 0.23 -16.63 12.38
CA GLU A 158 0.91 -15.95 11.26
C GLU A 158 0.48 -16.49 9.88
N ASP A 159 -0.03 -17.72 9.79
CA ASP A 159 -0.47 -18.35 8.54
C ASP A 159 -1.94 -18.07 8.17
N SER A 160 -2.66 -17.26 8.97
CA SER A 160 -4.12 -17.16 8.93
C SER A 160 -4.68 -15.87 8.31
N TYR A 161 -3.88 -15.00 7.69
CA TYR A 161 -4.35 -13.75 7.05
C TYR A 161 -5.18 -13.93 5.75
N GLY A 162 -5.89 -15.05 5.61
CA GLY A 162 -6.85 -15.28 4.54
C GLY A 162 -8.23 -14.65 4.82
N PRO A 163 -9.05 -14.42 3.79
CA PRO A 163 -10.39 -13.78 3.90
C PRO A 163 -11.43 -14.55 4.74
N ARG A 164 -11.06 -15.69 5.35
CA ARG A 164 -11.94 -16.56 6.14
C ARG A 164 -11.77 -16.38 7.66
N VAL A 165 -10.87 -15.52 8.12
CA VAL A 165 -10.55 -15.32 9.55
C VAL A 165 -11.35 -14.18 10.18
N ASN A 166 -12.29 -13.60 9.44
CA ASN A 166 -13.15 -12.50 9.88
C ASN A 166 -14.10 -12.86 11.05
N ASN A 167 -14.16 -14.13 11.48
CA ASN A 167 -15.13 -14.60 12.48
C ASN A 167 -14.48 -15.04 13.81
N VAL A 168 -13.18 -14.82 14.00
CA VAL A 168 -12.50 -15.15 15.25
C VAL A 168 -12.06 -13.84 15.93
N PRO A 169 -12.61 -13.50 17.11
CA PRO A 169 -12.16 -12.33 17.86
C PRO A 169 -10.70 -12.52 18.28
N LEU A 170 -9.85 -11.52 18.00
CA LEU A 170 -8.41 -11.53 18.33
C LEU A 170 -8.14 -11.60 19.83
N MET A 171 -9.11 -11.19 20.65
CA MET A 171 -9.05 -11.21 22.10
C MET A 171 -10.11 -12.17 22.66
N ARG A 172 -9.68 -13.11 23.50
CA ARG A 172 -10.57 -13.94 24.31
C ARG A 172 -10.35 -13.64 25.79
N PRO A 173 -11.42 -13.38 26.56
CA PRO A 173 -11.29 -13.20 28.00
C PRO A 173 -10.71 -14.47 28.61
N LEU A 174 -9.73 -14.32 29.50
CA LEU A 174 -9.33 -15.42 30.36
C LEU A 174 -10.47 -15.65 31.37
N GLU A 175 -11.17 -16.78 31.23
CA GLU A 175 -12.22 -17.27 32.14
C GLU A 175 -11.82 -17.17 33.62
N VAL A 176 -10.54 -17.42 33.90
CA VAL A 176 -9.91 -17.37 35.23
C VAL A 176 -10.01 -16.00 35.92
N LEU A 177 -10.18 -14.89 35.18
CA LEU A 177 -10.30 -13.55 35.78
C LEU A 177 -11.71 -13.24 36.32
N LEU A 178 -12.74 -13.93 35.79
CA LEU A 178 -14.14 -13.72 36.16
C LEU A 178 -14.60 -14.68 37.27
N GLU A 179 -14.06 -15.89 37.29
CA GLU A 179 -14.40 -16.92 38.28
C GLU A 179 -14.29 -16.44 39.75
N PRO A 180 -13.18 -15.85 40.21
CA PRO A 180 -13.02 -15.52 41.63
C PRO A 180 -13.97 -14.40 42.09
N ASN A 181 -14.43 -13.58 41.15
CA ASN A 181 -15.14 -12.33 41.42
C ASN A 181 -16.67 -12.47 41.31
N CYS A 182 -17.15 -13.27 40.36
CA CYS A 182 -18.58 -13.43 40.11
C CYS A 182 -19.19 -14.72 40.70
N GLN A 183 -18.37 -15.69 41.15
CA GLN A 183 -18.87 -16.90 41.84
C GLN A 183 -19.56 -16.61 43.19
N ALA A 184 -19.30 -15.46 43.81
CA ALA A 184 -19.82 -15.16 45.16
C ALA A 184 -21.25 -14.60 45.19
N GLN A 185 -21.77 -14.05 44.07
CA GLN A 185 -23.14 -13.55 43.89
C GLN A 185 -23.33 -13.02 42.45
N ALA A 186 -23.67 -13.90 41.51
CA ALA A 186 -23.96 -13.55 40.11
C ALA A 186 -25.10 -12.50 39.96
N ALA A 187 -25.98 -12.39 40.96
CA ALA A 187 -27.08 -11.42 40.99
C ALA A 187 -26.75 -10.06 41.65
N SER A 188 -25.49 -9.82 42.07
CA SER A 188 -25.12 -8.52 42.64
C SER A 188 -25.02 -7.45 41.56
N ASP A 189 -25.46 -6.22 41.86
CA ASP A 189 -25.33 -5.07 40.94
C ASP A 189 -23.89 -4.87 40.45
N GLY A 190 -22.90 -5.25 41.27
CA GLY A 190 -21.47 -5.19 40.94
C GLY A 190 -21.03 -6.18 39.85
N CYS A 191 -21.51 -7.44 39.86
CA CYS A 191 -21.17 -8.39 38.79
C CYS A 191 -21.85 -7.98 37.48
N ARG A 192 -23.10 -7.49 37.51
CA ARG A 192 -23.76 -6.92 36.31
C ARG A 192 -22.96 -5.76 35.72
N GLN A 193 -22.50 -4.82 36.55
CA GLN A 193 -21.72 -3.67 36.10
C GLN A 193 -20.35 -4.08 35.54
N ALA A 194 -19.71 -5.10 36.12
CA ALA A 194 -18.46 -5.66 35.60
C ALA A 194 -18.66 -6.33 34.23
N THR A 195 -19.76 -7.08 34.05
CA THR A 195 -20.13 -7.68 32.76
C THR A 195 -20.42 -6.63 31.69
N GLU A 196 -21.21 -5.60 32.01
CA GLU A 196 -21.49 -4.48 31.09
C GLU A 196 -20.20 -3.78 30.65
N SER A 197 -19.25 -3.59 31.57
CA SER A 197 -17.97 -2.96 31.24
C SER A 197 -17.08 -3.88 30.39
N LEU A 198 -17.08 -5.18 30.65
CA LEU A 198 -16.38 -6.17 29.85
C LEU A 198 -16.95 -6.23 28.42
N GLU A 199 -18.27 -6.18 28.27
CA GLU A 199 -18.93 -6.12 26.96
C GLU A 199 -18.52 -4.88 26.16
N GLN A 200 -18.44 -3.72 26.82
CA GLN A 200 -17.99 -2.49 26.17
C GLN A 200 -16.53 -2.56 25.74
N LEU A 201 -15.65 -3.16 26.55
CA LEU A 201 -14.25 -3.38 26.17
C LEU A 201 -14.13 -4.32 24.98
N LEU A 202 -14.87 -5.43 24.99
CA LEU A 202 -14.90 -6.39 23.89
C LEU A 202 -15.46 -5.76 22.61
N ARG A 203 -16.47 -4.89 22.72
CA ARG A 203 -16.96 -4.09 21.59
C ARG A 203 -15.85 -3.21 21.03
N VAL A 204 -15.13 -2.46 21.87
CA VAL A 204 -14.03 -1.60 21.40
C VAL A 204 -12.93 -2.43 20.76
N ALA A 205 -12.55 -3.56 21.36
CA ALA A 205 -11.58 -4.50 20.81
C ALA A 205 -11.97 -4.98 19.39
N ASN A 206 -13.23 -5.40 19.19
CA ASN A 206 -13.73 -5.84 17.89
C ASN A 206 -13.77 -4.69 16.88
N LEU A 207 -14.19 -3.49 17.29
CA LEU A 207 -14.15 -2.30 16.43
C LEU A 207 -12.72 -1.93 16.02
N MET A 208 -11.76 -1.97 16.95
CA MET A 208 -10.35 -1.75 16.64
C MET A 208 -9.83 -2.78 15.65
N GLN A 209 -10.22 -4.05 15.78
CA GLN A 209 -9.89 -5.09 14.82
C GLN A 209 -10.47 -4.81 13.44
N GLU A 210 -11.75 -4.42 13.35
CA GLU A 210 -12.40 -4.06 12.07
C GLU A 210 -11.67 -2.89 11.39
N VAL A 211 -11.38 -1.84 12.17
CA VAL A 211 -10.62 -0.66 11.74
C VAL A 211 -9.24 -1.09 11.23
N ASN A 212 -8.50 -1.91 11.99
CA ASN A 212 -7.17 -2.36 11.59
C ASN A 212 -7.21 -3.23 10.33
N GLN A 213 -8.17 -4.15 10.19
CA GLN A 213 -8.31 -4.99 8.99
C GLN A 213 -8.63 -4.15 7.74
N ARG A 214 -9.44 -3.10 7.88
CA ARG A 214 -9.78 -2.20 6.76
C ARG A 214 -8.61 -1.27 6.43
N ALA A 215 -7.87 -0.81 7.45
CA ALA A 215 -6.62 -0.09 7.30
C ALA A 215 -5.60 -0.95 6.54
N ASP A 216 -5.34 -2.19 6.98
CA ASP A 216 -4.36 -3.10 6.40
C ASP A 216 -4.65 -3.44 4.94
N ARG A 217 -5.92 -3.63 4.56
CA ARG A 217 -6.27 -3.85 3.13
C ARG A 217 -5.94 -2.62 2.28
N THR A 218 -6.23 -1.43 2.80
CA THR A 218 -6.04 -0.17 2.09
C THR A 218 -4.56 0.22 2.02
N LEU A 219 -3.86 0.14 3.15
CA LEU A 219 -2.43 0.34 3.27
C LEU A 219 -1.66 -0.70 2.49
N GLY A 220 -2.06 -1.98 2.51
CA GLY A 220 -1.40 -3.07 1.80
C GLY A 220 -1.43 -2.89 0.28
N VAL A 221 -2.58 -2.51 -0.30
CA VAL A 221 -2.67 -2.25 -1.75
C VAL A 221 -1.81 -1.05 -2.13
N ASN A 222 -1.88 0.04 -1.37
CA ASN A 222 -1.10 1.25 -1.67
C ASN A 222 0.40 1.03 -1.45
N LEU A 223 0.80 0.31 -0.41
CA LEU A 223 2.18 -0.04 -0.14
C LEU A 223 2.79 -0.85 -1.28
N LEU A 224 2.06 -1.82 -1.85
CA LEU A 224 2.52 -2.59 -3.01
C LEU A 224 2.71 -1.72 -4.25
N VAL A 225 1.83 -0.73 -4.47
CA VAL A 225 1.97 0.23 -5.57
C VAL A 225 3.18 1.14 -5.34
N PHE A 226 3.37 1.63 -4.11
CA PHE A 226 4.52 2.47 -3.74
C PHE A 226 5.85 1.71 -3.88
N GLN A 227 5.94 0.48 -3.35
CA GLN A 227 7.13 -0.37 -3.49
C GLN A 227 7.45 -0.64 -4.96
N ARG A 228 6.42 -0.91 -5.77
CA ARG A 228 6.58 -1.08 -7.22
C ARG A 228 7.13 0.18 -7.87
N ASN A 229 6.56 1.35 -7.56
CA ASN A 229 7.00 2.61 -8.15
C ASN A 229 8.43 2.98 -7.73
N ASP A 230 8.79 2.74 -6.47
CA ASP A 230 10.13 2.95 -5.94
C ASP A 230 11.16 2.15 -6.74
N ILE A 231 10.89 0.85 -6.96
CA ILE A 231 11.74 -0.02 -7.80
C ILE A 231 11.79 0.49 -9.24
N MET A 232 10.67 0.95 -9.82
CA MET A 232 10.67 1.50 -11.17
C MET A 232 11.54 2.76 -11.28
N TRP A 233 11.50 3.63 -10.27
CA TRP A 233 12.34 4.83 -10.18
C TRP A 233 13.82 4.49 -9.97
N ASP A 234 14.10 3.46 -9.17
CA ASP A 234 15.44 2.89 -9.00
C ASP A 234 15.97 2.38 -10.35
N LEU A 235 15.21 1.55 -11.06
CA LEU A 235 15.54 1.08 -12.41
C LEU A 235 15.72 2.24 -13.41
N TYR A 236 14.89 3.28 -13.33
CA TYR A 236 15.01 4.46 -14.19
C TYR A 236 16.30 5.25 -13.92
N THR A 237 16.74 5.29 -12.66
CA THR A 237 17.87 6.13 -12.23
C THR A 237 19.19 5.39 -12.34
N ASN A 238 19.19 4.09 -12.04
CA ASN A 238 20.39 3.28 -11.86
C ASN A 238 20.62 2.27 -13.00
N ASP A 239 19.56 1.74 -13.63
CA ASP A 239 19.67 0.76 -14.72
C ASP A 239 19.46 1.36 -16.12
N ALA A 240 18.83 2.54 -16.21
CA ALA A 240 18.76 3.29 -17.45
C ALA A 240 20.13 3.90 -17.81
N ARG A 241 20.27 4.39 -19.04
CA ARG A 241 21.50 5.09 -19.43
C ARG A 241 21.67 6.35 -18.58
N VAL A 242 22.89 6.55 -18.07
CA VAL A 242 23.26 7.75 -17.29
C VAL A 242 22.78 9.01 -17.98
N GLN A 243 22.14 9.90 -17.22
CA GLN A 243 21.65 11.19 -17.70
C GLN A 243 22.61 12.29 -17.27
N TYR A 244 23.05 13.11 -18.21
CA TYR A 244 23.71 14.35 -17.88
C TYR A 244 22.70 15.39 -17.37
N PRO A 245 23.14 16.42 -16.62
CA PRO A 245 22.22 17.40 -16.03
C PRO A 245 21.26 18.06 -17.03
N TRP A 246 21.70 18.35 -18.24
CA TRP A 246 20.84 18.91 -19.29
C TRP A 246 19.83 17.90 -19.83
N GLU A 247 20.17 16.61 -19.88
CA GLU A 247 19.26 15.53 -20.25
C GLU A 247 18.20 15.33 -19.16
N MET A 248 18.59 15.38 -17.88
CA MET A 248 17.65 15.36 -16.76
C MET A 248 16.66 16.52 -16.82
N LEU A 249 17.12 17.74 -17.14
CA LEU A 249 16.23 18.88 -17.33
C LEU A 249 15.27 18.69 -18.50
N LEU A 250 15.76 18.18 -19.63
CA LEU A 250 14.95 17.92 -20.82
C LEU A 250 13.90 16.84 -20.57
N ASN A 251 14.32 15.67 -20.08
CA ASN A 251 13.45 14.55 -19.76
C ASN A 251 12.48 14.89 -18.64
N GLY A 252 12.94 15.59 -17.60
CA GLY A 252 12.11 16.08 -16.50
C GLY A 252 11.04 17.06 -16.96
N HIS A 253 11.39 18.03 -17.83
CA HIS A 253 10.41 18.95 -18.40
C HIS A 253 9.34 18.22 -19.24
N ARG A 254 9.78 17.27 -20.08
CA ARG A 254 8.87 16.42 -20.88
C ARG A 254 7.96 15.57 -19.99
N TYR A 255 8.52 14.97 -18.95
CA TYR A 255 7.77 14.15 -17.99
C TYR A 255 6.69 14.97 -17.29
N GLN A 256 7.04 16.15 -16.75
CA GLN A 256 6.09 17.06 -16.12
C GLN A 256 4.97 17.51 -17.06
N ARG A 257 5.28 17.74 -18.34
CA ARG A 257 4.27 18.07 -19.34
C ARG A 257 3.31 16.90 -19.59
N ASN A 258 3.83 15.68 -19.71
CA ASN A 258 3.01 14.49 -19.90
C ASN A 258 2.11 14.23 -18.69
N LEU A 259 2.62 14.42 -17.47
CA LEU A 259 1.81 14.33 -16.25
C LEU A 259 0.65 15.33 -16.26
N ARG A 260 0.92 16.62 -16.53
CA ARG A 260 -0.15 17.63 -16.59
C ARG A 260 -1.18 17.34 -17.67
N GLN A 261 -0.73 16.80 -18.81
CA GLN A 261 -1.64 16.41 -19.88
C GLN A 261 -2.53 15.24 -19.42
N LEU A 262 -1.95 14.24 -18.76
CA LEU A 262 -2.70 13.11 -18.21
C LEU A 262 -3.71 13.57 -17.14
N GLU A 263 -3.31 14.46 -16.22
CA GLU A 263 -4.19 15.06 -15.22
C GLU A 263 -5.36 15.84 -15.85
N HIS A 264 -5.07 16.55 -16.95
CA HIS A 264 -6.10 17.28 -17.70
C HIS A 264 -7.08 16.32 -18.39
N ASP A 265 -6.56 15.25 -19.01
CA ASP A 265 -7.35 14.28 -19.76
C ASP A 265 -8.20 13.39 -18.85
N THR A 266 -7.71 13.04 -17.66
CA THR A 266 -8.45 12.25 -16.66
C THR A 266 -9.34 13.10 -15.75
N GLY A 267 -9.06 14.41 -15.65
CA GLY A 267 -9.74 15.31 -14.69
C GLY A 267 -9.37 15.02 -13.23
N GLN A 268 -8.31 14.25 -12.99
CA GLN A 268 -7.85 13.83 -11.67
C GLN A 268 -6.40 14.29 -11.45
N GLN A 269 -6.09 14.75 -10.23
CA GLN A 269 -4.70 15.03 -9.87
C GLN A 269 -3.96 13.70 -9.69
N MET A 270 -2.72 13.61 -10.18
CA MET A 270 -1.97 12.35 -10.10
C MET A 270 -1.33 12.23 -8.72
N SER A 271 -1.73 11.21 -7.97
CA SER A 271 -1.14 10.87 -6.68
C SER A 271 0.34 10.46 -6.85
N LEU A 272 1.09 10.40 -5.74
CA LEU A 272 2.45 9.87 -5.76
C LEU A 272 2.51 8.40 -6.25
N ALA A 273 1.44 7.64 -6.02
CA ALA A 273 1.30 6.26 -6.46
C ALA A 273 1.03 6.14 -7.99
N ASP A 274 0.59 7.21 -8.65
CA ASP A 274 0.37 7.23 -10.10
C ASP A 274 1.55 7.83 -10.88
N ARG A 275 2.50 8.45 -10.18
CA ARG A 275 3.71 9.06 -10.75
C ARG A 275 4.78 8.01 -11.04
N ILE A 276 4.51 7.22 -12.07
CA ILE A 276 5.41 6.20 -12.61
C ILE A 276 6.51 6.89 -13.45
N PRO A 277 7.78 6.43 -13.40
CA PRO A 277 8.82 6.97 -14.27
C PRO A 277 8.53 6.73 -15.76
N PRO A 278 9.08 7.56 -16.64
CA PRO A 278 8.98 7.35 -18.09
C PRO A 278 9.48 5.97 -18.53
N ASP A 279 8.90 5.42 -19.60
CA ASP A 279 9.38 4.21 -20.31
C ASP A 279 10.42 4.52 -21.39
N HIS A 280 10.89 5.78 -21.43
CA HIS A 280 11.80 6.28 -22.45
C HIS A 280 12.67 7.43 -21.92
N GLN A 281 13.75 7.68 -22.64
CA GLN A 281 14.71 8.74 -22.36
C GLN A 281 15.18 9.36 -23.67
N ILE A 282 15.22 10.69 -23.69
CA ILE A 282 15.88 11.46 -24.74
C ILE A 282 17.33 11.68 -24.30
N ILE A 283 18.25 11.40 -25.22
CA ILE A 283 19.68 11.57 -25.03
C ILE A 283 20.10 12.76 -25.90
N LEU A 284 20.89 13.67 -25.35
CA LEU A 284 21.25 14.92 -26.01
C LEU A 284 22.67 15.30 -25.60
N LEU A 285 23.54 15.58 -26.56
CA LEU A 285 24.92 16.01 -26.31
C LEU A 285 25.65 15.11 -25.29
N HIS A 286 25.60 13.80 -25.52
CA HIS A 286 26.08 12.80 -24.58
C HIS A 286 27.49 12.33 -24.98
N PRO A 287 28.56 12.81 -24.30
CA PRO A 287 29.89 12.32 -24.54
C PRO A 287 30.04 10.90 -23.96
N ALA A 288 30.67 10.04 -24.76
CA ALA A 288 31.04 8.67 -24.42
C ALA A 288 32.45 8.38 -24.94
N ILE A 289 33.01 7.25 -24.50
CA ILE A 289 34.25 6.72 -25.05
C ILE A 289 34.03 5.28 -25.48
N GLY A 290 34.72 4.87 -26.53
CA GLY A 290 34.59 3.54 -27.11
C GLY A 290 35.84 3.14 -27.85
N MET A 291 35.77 1.97 -28.48
CA MET A 291 36.78 1.49 -29.42
C MET A 291 36.16 1.51 -30.81
N GLU A 292 36.91 1.92 -31.81
CA GLU A 292 36.44 1.99 -33.20
C GLU A 292 37.38 1.22 -34.11
N TYR A 293 36.81 0.36 -34.96
CA TYR A 293 37.47 -0.31 -36.06
C TYR A 293 37.24 0.45 -37.37
N VAL A 294 38.29 0.74 -38.15
CA VAL A 294 38.20 1.31 -39.50
C VAL A 294 39.03 0.44 -40.43
N ASP A 295 38.39 -0.13 -41.46
CA ASP A 295 39.03 -1.13 -42.31
C ASP A 295 40.12 -0.54 -43.22
N GLU A 296 39.91 0.69 -43.65
CA GLU A 296 40.76 1.43 -44.59
C GLU A 296 41.96 2.12 -43.92
N ALA A 297 42.12 1.97 -42.60
CA ALA A 297 43.27 2.50 -41.86
C ALA A 297 44.52 1.63 -42.01
N SER A 298 45.70 2.25 -41.79
CA SER A 298 46.99 1.56 -41.90
C SER A 298 47.09 0.36 -40.96
N ASP A 299 47.87 -0.65 -41.35
CA ASP A 299 48.08 -1.85 -40.53
C ASP A 299 48.63 -1.45 -39.15
N GLY A 300 47.90 -1.82 -38.10
CA GLY A 300 48.22 -1.45 -36.71
C GLY A 300 47.40 -0.29 -36.13
N SER A 301 46.73 0.54 -36.96
CA SER A 301 45.87 1.67 -36.51
C SER A 301 44.38 1.46 -36.79
N ARG A 302 44.00 0.24 -37.21
CA ARG A 302 42.61 -0.10 -37.53
C ARG A 302 41.70 -0.09 -36.31
N PHE A 303 42.20 -0.42 -35.12
CA PHE A 303 41.41 -0.50 -33.89
C PHE A 303 41.95 0.45 -32.83
N GLU A 304 41.30 1.61 -32.68
CA GLU A 304 41.78 2.70 -31.83
C GLU A 304 40.69 3.17 -30.85
N PRO A 305 41.08 3.69 -29.68
CA PRO A 305 40.17 4.42 -28.81
C PRO A 305 39.54 5.61 -29.54
N ALA A 306 38.24 5.81 -29.32
CA ALA A 306 37.49 6.90 -29.91
C ALA A 306 36.66 7.62 -28.83
N VAL A 307 36.63 8.95 -28.92
CA VAL A 307 35.63 9.76 -28.24
C VAL A 307 34.38 9.77 -29.12
N VAL A 308 33.23 9.47 -28.53
CA VAL A 308 31.95 9.45 -29.22
C VAL A 308 31.09 10.58 -28.66
N MET A 309 30.60 11.46 -29.53
CA MET A 309 29.60 12.47 -29.17
C MET A 309 28.26 12.02 -29.74
N GLU A 310 27.31 11.69 -28.85
CA GLU A 310 25.93 11.42 -29.22
C GLU A 310 25.15 12.75 -29.22
N TRP A 311 24.79 13.22 -30.41
CA TRP A 311 24.13 14.52 -30.57
C TRP A 311 22.68 14.47 -30.14
N ILE A 312 21.97 13.45 -30.62
CA ILE A 312 20.57 13.19 -30.29
C ILE A 312 20.34 11.69 -30.32
N GLY A 313 19.70 11.19 -29.28
CA GLY A 313 19.34 9.79 -29.14
C GLY A 313 17.99 9.62 -28.49
N PHE A 314 17.44 8.43 -28.68
CA PHE A 314 16.21 7.99 -28.06
C PHE A 314 16.40 6.57 -27.56
N ASN A 315 16.09 6.35 -26.28
CA ASN A 315 16.17 5.06 -25.63
C ASN A 315 14.81 4.71 -25.04
N ARG A 316 14.37 3.45 -25.18
CA ARG A 316 13.04 3.00 -24.76
C ARG A 316 13.10 1.60 -24.16
N TRP A 317 12.26 1.36 -23.16
CA TRP A 317 12.07 0.07 -22.52
C TRP A 317 10.61 -0.14 -22.16
N SER A 318 10.32 -1.21 -21.43
CA SER A 318 9.04 -1.42 -20.75
C SER A 318 9.29 -2.02 -19.37
N TYR A 319 8.38 -1.78 -18.44
CA TYR A 319 8.43 -2.40 -17.12
C TYR A 319 7.52 -3.63 -17.09
N GLN A 320 8.00 -4.74 -16.54
CA GLN A 320 7.23 -5.97 -16.38
C GLN A 320 7.40 -6.53 -14.97
N GLY A 321 6.36 -7.16 -14.44
CA GLY A 321 6.33 -7.73 -13.08
C GLY A 321 5.25 -7.08 -12.21
N SER A 322 5.15 -7.55 -10.97
CA SER A 322 4.21 -7.06 -9.95
C SER A 322 4.89 -6.95 -8.60
N GLY A 323 4.42 -6.02 -7.76
CA GLY A 323 5.00 -5.80 -6.43
C GLY A 323 6.50 -5.51 -6.49
N THR A 324 7.29 -6.31 -5.80
CA THR A 324 8.75 -6.16 -5.73
C THR A 324 9.53 -6.80 -6.88
N ASP A 325 8.87 -7.57 -7.76
CA ASP A 325 9.52 -8.30 -8.87
C ASP A 325 9.53 -7.51 -10.19
N VAL A 326 9.39 -6.18 -10.12
CA VAL A 326 9.39 -5.35 -11.32
C VAL A 326 10.80 -5.24 -11.91
N ARG A 327 10.87 -5.40 -13.23
CA ARG A 327 12.11 -5.34 -14.01
C ARG A 327 11.94 -4.50 -15.28
N MET A 328 13.04 -3.86 -15.68
CA MET A 328 13.14 -3.20 -16.98
C MET A 328 13.42 -4.25 -18.05
N VAL A 329 12.62 -4.28 -19.11
CA VAL A 329 12.78 -5.23 -20.21
C VAL A 329 12.85 -4.55 -21.56
N ARG A 330 13.64 -5.16 -22.45
CA ARG A 330 13.90 -4.70 -23.82
C ARG A 330 14.36 -3.23 -23.94
N PRO A 331 15.29 -2.75 -23.08
CA PRO A 331 15.95 -1.47 -23.32
C PRO A 331 16.66 -1.45 -24.68
N LEU A 332 16.15 -0.62 -25.59
CA LEU A 332 16.65 -0.43 -26.94
C LEU A 332 16.66 1.05 -27.28
N GLY A 333 17.76 1.50 -27.89
CA GLY A 333 17.89 2.88 -28.31
C GLY A 333 18.60 3.05 -29.64
N VAL A 334 18.48 4.25 -30.19
CA VAL A 334 19.17 4.69 -31.40
C VAL A 334 19.63 6.12 -31.24
N SER A 335 20.76 6.48 -31.85
CA SER A 335 21.25 7.84 -31.83
C SER A 335 22.07 8.25 -33.04
N LEU A 336 22.15 9.56 -33.25
CA LEU A 336 23.04 10.21 -34.19
C LEU A 336 24.33 10.57 -33.45
N ILE A 337 25.46 10.11 -33.99
CA ILE A 337 26.74 10.22 -33.33
C ILE A 337 27.81 10.88 -34.19
N THR A 338 28.88 11.30 -33.54
CA THR A 338 30.15 11.64 -34.16
C THR A 338 31.27 10.94 -33.40
N THR A 339 32.15 10.25 -34.11
CA THR A 339 33.35 9.63 -33.54
C THR A 339 34.56 10.52 -33.83
N PHE A 340 35.43 10.63 -32.83
CA PHE A 340 36.74 11.28 -32.92
C PHE A 340 37.81 10.26 -32.51
N SER A 341 38.68 9.89 -33.44
CA SER A 341 39.81 8.99 -33.18
C SER A 341 41.06 9.55 -33.86
N ASP A 342 42.19 9.59 -33.14
CA ASP A 342 43.45 10.00 -33.72
C ASP A 342 44.09 8.79 -34.40
N ARG A 343 44.31 8.85 -35.72
CA ARG A 343 44.77 7.72 -36.52
C ARG A 343 45.76 8.18 -37.58
N ASP A 344 46.76 7.35 -37.84
CA ASP A 344 47.68 7.60 -38.94
C ASP A 344 47.08 7.13 -40.28
N GLY A 345 46.99 8.05 -41.24
CA GLY A 345 46.52 7.77 -42.61
C GLY A 345 45.00 7.80 -42.83
N SER A 346 44.18 8.17 -41.84
CA SER A 346 42.71 8.28 -41.95
C SER A 346 42.22 9.60 -41.37
N LYS A 347 40.99 10.02 -41.70
CA LYS A 347 40.39 11.23 -41.13
C LYS A 347 39.93 10.98 -39.69
N ASN A 348 40.23 11.94 -38.82
CA ASN A 348 39.98 11.80 -37.38
C ASN A 348 38.51 11.90 -36.97
N VAL A 349 37.59 12.30 -37.87
CA VAL A 349 36.18 12.56 -37.56
C VAL A 349 35.25 11.75 -38.47
N GLY A 350 34.33 11.00 -37.88
CA GLY A 350 33.26 10.28 -38.59
C GLY A 350 31.88 10.61 -38.01
N HIS A 351 30.85 10.68 -38.85
CA HIS A 351 29.45 10.88 -38.41
C HIS A 351 28.65 9.62 -38.66
N GLY A 352 27.72 9.29 -37.78
CA GLY A 352 27.16 7.95 -37.78
C GLY A 352 25.84 7.77 -37.07
N LEU A 353 25.39 6.53 -37.08
CA LEU A 353 24.27 6.05 -36.27
C LEU A 353 24.79 5.04 -35.25
N ALA A 354 24.26 5.12 -34.05
CA ALA A 354 24.48 4.12 -33.02
C ALA A 354 23.17 3.46 -32.61
N LEU A 355 23.29 2.22 -32.18
CA LEU A 355 22.26 1.42 -31.56
C LEU A 355 22.71 1.10 -30.14
N HIS A 356 21.73 1.08 -29.23
CA HIS A 356 21.95 0.86 -27.81
C HIS A 356 21.18 -0.38 -27.38
N TRP A 357 21.87 -1.31 -26.71
CA TRP A 357 21.33 -2.57 -26.22
C TRP A 357 21.54 -2.66 -24.71
N ASN A 358 20.48 -3.02 -23.98
CA ASN A 358 20.59 -3.28 -22.54
C ASN A 358 21.14 -2.09 -21.75
N ASN A 359 20.96 -0.88 -22.25
CA ASN A 359 21.51 0.40 -21.76
C ASN A 359 23.05 0.48 -21.69
N ASN A 360 23.76 -0.64 -21.64
CA ASN A 360 25.17 -0.68 -21.27
C ASN A 360 26.08 -0.92 -22.47
N LEU A 361 25.54 -1.44 -23.58
CA LEU A 361 26.29 -1.70 -24.81
C LEU A 361 25.78 -0.81 -25.93
N SER A 362 26.70 -0.08 -26.56
CA SER A 362 26.43 0.70 -27.75
C SER A 362 27.34 0.25 -28.87
N THR A 363 26.81 0.17 -30.08
CA THR A 363 27.58 -0.11 -31.29
C THR A 363 27.01 0.71 -32.43
N GLY A 364 27.81 1.00 -33.43
CA GLY A 364 27.29 1.72 -34.57
C GLY A 364 28.29 1.88 -35.68
N LEU A 365 27.82 2.59 -36.70
CA LEU A 365 28.52 2.79 -37.95
C LEU A 365 28.77 4.28 -38.13
N SER A 366 30.01 4.63 -38.46
CA SER A 366 30.43 5.99 -38.79
C SER A 366 30.94 6.07 -40.22
N TRP A 367 30.62 7.15 -40.92
CA TRP A 367 31.13 7.46 -42.25
C TRP A 367 32.04 8.67 -42.17
N ARG A 368 33.20 8.57 -42.83
CA ARG A 368 34.17 9.65 -42.94
C ARG A 368 34.10 10.27 -44.32
N SER A 369 34.59 11.50 -44.46
CA SER A 369 34.61 12.21 -45.74
C SER A 369 35.62 11.65 -46.75
N GLY A 370 36.25 10.49 -46.48
CA GLY A 370 37.05 9.70 -47.42
C GLY A 370 36.30 8.51 -48.03
N GLY A 371 35.06 8.24 -47.61
CA GLY A 371 34.33 7.01 -47.95
C GLY A 371 34.50 5.89 -46.91
N GLU A 372 35.51 6.03 -46.04
CA GLU A 372 35.85 5.07 -44.99
C GLU A 372 34.68 4.84 -44.02
N VAL A 373 34.35 3.58 -43.79
CA VAL A 373 33.34 3.14 -42.82
C VAL A 373 34.03 2.65 -41.56
N GLY A 374 33.63 3.22 -40.43
CA GLY A 374 34.02 2.78 -39.10
C GLY A 374 32.91 1.99 -38.42
N VAL A 375 33.29 0.97 -37.65
CA VAL A 375 32.41 0.27 -36.71
C VAL A 375 32.90 0.58 -35.30
N PHE A 376 32.06 1.15 -34.44
CA PHE A 376 32.45 1.41 -33.06
C PHE A 376 31.66 0.55 -32.08
N ILE A 377 32.28 0.29 -30.93
CA ILE A 377 31.70 -0.38 -29.77
C ILE A 377 32.04 0.48 -28.55
N SER A 378 31.03 0.83 -27.76
CA SER A 378 31.18 1.55 -26.50
C SER A 378 30.45 0.78 -25.40
N ILE A 379 31.13 0.62 -24.27
CA ILE A 379 30.54 0.11 -23.04
C ILE A 379 30.37 1.31 -22.12
N GLY A 380 29.17 1.46 -21.54
CA GLY A 380 28.86 2.52 -20.58
C GLY A 380 29.88 2.57 -19.45
N LEU A 381 30.88 3.45 -19.58
CA LEU A 381 31.91 3.62 -18.56
C LEU A 381 31.39 4.43 -17.39
N ALA A 382 30.40 5.28 -17.62
CA ALA A 382 29.72 6.01 -16.56
C ALA A 382 29.10 5.06 -15.52
N ASP A 383 28.55 3.91 -15.93
CA ASP A 383 27.99 2.89 -15.02
C ASP A 383 29.07 2.26 -14.13
N ARG A 384 30.30 2.11 -14.66
CA ARG A 384 31.45 1.64 -13.87
C ARG A 384 32.01 2.70 -12.93
N PHE A 385 31.74 3.97 -13.18
CA PHE A 385 32.17 5.07 -12.32
C PHE A 385 31.09 5.46 -11.28
N SER A 386 29.81 5.18 -11.54
CA SER A 386 28.69 5.46 -10.63
C SER A 386 28.45 4.37 -9.58
N SER A 387 28.77 3.10 -9.89
CA SER A 387 28.54 1.96 -8.97
C SER A 387 29.46 1.93 -7.75
N GLU A 388 30.48 2.79 -7.68
CA GLU A 388 31.26 2.98 -6.45
C GLU A 388 30.64 4.09 -5.59
N GLN A 389 29.60 3.76 -4.83
CA GLN A 389 29.18 4.57 -3.67
C GLN A 389 30.36 4.89 -2.71
N GLY A 390 31.46 4.12 -2.77
CA GLY A 390 32.73 4.41 -2.11
C GLY A 390 33.55 5.60 -2.66
N ARG A 391 33.17 6.23 -3.78
CA ARG A 391 33.92 7.38 -4.35
C ARG A 391 33.36 8.75 -4.00
N LEU A 392 32.08 8.87 -3.65
CA LEU A 392 31.53 10.12 -3.11
C LEU A 392 32.20 10.48 -1.78
N ASP A 393 32.58 9.50 -0.96
CA ASP A 393 33.39 9.71 0.25
C ASP A 393 34.84 10.10 -0.06
N LYS A 394 35.44 9.57 -1.15
CA LYS A 394 36.77 10.01 -1.62
C LYS A 394 36.77 11.42 -2.19
N ILE A 395 35.72 11.81 -2.91
CA ILE A 395 35.57 13.16 -3.48
C ILE A 395 35.26 14.17 -2.37
N LYS A 396 34.40 13.83 -1.39
CA LYS A 396 34.24 14.61 -0.16
C LYS A 396 35.55 14.71 0.64
N GLY A 397 36.39 13.67 0.64
CA GLY A 397 37.72 13.72 1.23
C GLY A 397 38.74 14.59 0.47
N TRP A 398 38.50 14.86 -0.82
CA TRP A 398 39.36 15.70 -1.66
C TRP A 398 38.95 17.18 -1.65
N PHE A 399 37.65 17.46 -1.49
CA PHE A 399 37.09 18.82 -1.37
C PHE A 399 36.80 19.24 0.08
N GLY A 400 36.99 18.34 1.05
CA GLY A 400 36.80 18.56 2.48
C GLY A 400 38.11 18.71 3.26
N ARG A 401 39.04 19.52 2.74
CA ARG A 401 40.13 20.14 3.50
C ARG A 401 40.25 21.60 3.16
#